data_AF-A0A0M8QE43-F1
#
_entry.id   AF-A0A0M8QE43-F1
#
_cell.length_a   1.000
_cell.length_b   1.000
_cell.length_c   1.000
_cell.angle_alpha   90.00
_cell.angle_beta   90.00
_cell.angle_gamma   90.00
#
_symmetry.space_group_name_H-M   'P 1'
#
loop_
_entity.id
_entity.type
_entity.pdbx_description
1 polymer ?
#
loop_
_entity_poly.entity_id
_entity_poly.type
_entity_poly.pdbx_seq_one_letter_code
_entity_poly.pdbx_strand_id
1 'polypeptide(L)'
;GVADPLRPGGLAAVVSAAGASELAVATSGTAERGDHIVDPRTGRSAVTDLVAVTVVAPRLTWADCWATAAFAMGSRQALAWLESLPDVEALLITAGDEVRCTGGLAGRLG
;
A
#
# COMPACT_ATOMS: atom_id res chain seq x y z
N GLY A 1 -4.60 -5.64 11.24
CA GLY A 1 -4.28 -4.21 11.39
C GLY A 1 -3.14 -3.88 10.46
N VAL A 2 -3.14 -2.67 9.92
CA VAL A 2 -2.06 -2.10 9.12
C VAL A 2 -1.19 -1.29 10.07
N ALA A 3 0.09 -1.65 10.18
CA ALA A 3 1.03 -0.95 11.06
C ALA A 3 1.20 0.51 10.61
N ASP A 4 1.37 1.41 11.58
CA ASP A 4 1.76 2.79 11.29
C ASP A 4 3.29 2.87 11.13
N PRO A 5 3.81 3.18 9.93
CA PRO A 5 5.25 3.26 9.69
C PRO A 5 5.91 4.46 10.38
N LEU A 6 5.14 5.48 10.78
CA LEU A 6 5.61 6.68 11.47
C LEU A 6 5.47 6.58 13.00
N ARG A 7 4.68 5.61 13.50
CA ARG A 7 4.46 5.37 14.93
C ARG A 7 4.63 3.89 15.26
N PRO A 8 5.86 3.44 15.58
CA PRO A 8 6.14 2.04 15.92
C PRO A 8 5.21 1.50 17.02
N GLY A 9 4.58 0.35 16.76
CA GLY A 9 3.58 -0.25 17.66
C GLY A 9 2.16 0.31 17.52
N GLY A 10 1.97 1.36 16.71
CA GLY A 10 0.66 1.91 16.34
C GLY A 10 0.06 1.25 15.10
N LEU A 11 -1.23 1.48 14.88
CA LEU A 11 -1.95 1.07 13.67
C LEU A 11 -2.35 2.30 12.86
N ALA A 12 -2.07 2.25 11.56
CA ALA A 12 -2.59 3.23 10.60
C ALA A 12 -4.04 2.93 10.20
N ALA A 13 -4.43 1.64 10.17
CA ALA A 13 -5.79 1.22 9.82
C ALA A 13 -6.11 -0.19 10.35
N VAL A 14 -7.41 -0.51 10.42
CA VAL A 14 -7.89 -1.88 10.56
C VAL A 14 -8.72 -2.21 9.32
N VAL A 15 -8.33 -3.28 8.63
CA VAL A 15 -9.05 -3.78 7.46
C VAL A 15 -9.97 -4.91 7.91
N SER A 16 -11.25 -4.77 7.60
CA SER A 16 -12.30 -5.75 7.88
C SER A 16 -12.48 -6.70 6.71
N ALA A 17 -12.52 -8.00 7.00
CA ALA A 17 -12.91 -9.04 6.06
C ALA A 17 -14.43 -9.30 6.04
N ALA A 18 -15.22 -8.50 6.77
CA ALA A 18 -16.66 -8.69 6.84
C ALA A 18 -17.29 -8.64 5.44
N GLY A 19 -18.11 -9.64 5.12
CA GLY A 19 -18.77 -9.76 3.81
C GLY A 19 -17.84 -10.13 2.64
N ALA A 20 -16.56 -10.39 2.87
CA ALA A 20 -15.63 -10.86 1.85
C ALA A 20 -15.52 -12.39 1.89
N SER A 21 -15.65 -13.05 0.73
CA SER A 21 -15.31 -14.48 0.60
C SER A 21 -13.80 -14.71 0.56
N GLU A 22 -13.07 -13.77 -0.06
CA GLU A 22 -11.62 -13.78 -0.18
C GLU A 22 -11.10 -12.35 0.10
N LEU A 23 -10.04 -12.25 0.89
CA LEU A 23 -9.38 -10.99 1.18
C LEU A 23 -7.91 -11.26 1.55
N ALA A 24 -7.01 -10.56 0.87
CA ALA A 24 -5.59 -10.53 1.18
C ALA A 24 -5.14 -9.08 1.36
N VAL A 25 -4.14 -8.90 2.22
CA VAL A 25 -3.53 -7.61 2.52
C VAL A 25 -2.02 -7.78 2.46
N ALA A 26 -1.34 -6.88 1.76
CA ALA A 26 0.13 -6.83 1.72
C ALA A 26 0.60 -5.39 1.83
N THR A 27 1.75 -5.20 2.48
CA THR A 27 2.34 -3.87 2.71
C THR A 27 3.78 -3.87 2.24
N SER A 28 4.15 -2.86 1.45
CA SER A 28 5.53 -2.56 1.05
C SER A 28 5.90 -1.20 1.59
N GLY A 29 7.10 -1.07 2.16
CA GLY A 29 7.55 0.17 2.77
C GLY A 29 8.98 0.07 3.28
N THR A 30 9.51 1.18 3.78
CA THR A 30 10.90 1.28 4.24
C THR A 30 11.09 0.95 5.71
N ALA A 31 10.00 0.87 6.49
CA ALA A 31 10.06 0.65 7.95
C ALA A 31 10.84 -0.62 8.35
N GLU A 32 10.70 -1.71 7.59
CA GLU A 32 11.29 -3.01 7.94
C GLU A 32 12.71 -3.22 7.40
N ARG A 33 13.03 -2.65 6.23
CA ARG A 33 14.27 -2.97 5.47
C ARG A 33 14.91 -1.78 4.76
N GLY A 34 14.53 -0.54 5.10
CA GLY A 34 15.03 0.67 4.43
C GLY A 34 14.75 0.66 2.93
N ASP A 35 15.61 1.32 2.14
CA ASP A 35 15.44 1.58 0.71
C ASP A 35 15.79 0.37 -0.19
N HIS A 36 15.17 -0.77 0.10
CA HIS A 36 15.43 -2.05 -0.58
C HIS A 36 14.57 -2.29 -1.83
N ILE A 37 13.52 -1.49 -2.04
CA ILE A 37 12.64 -1.60 -3.21
C ILE A 37 13.33 -0.90 -4.39
N VAL A 38 13.55 -1.65 -5.47
CA VAL A 38 14.25 -1.18 -6.67
C VAL A 38 13.25 -0.72 -7.73
N ASP A 39 13.51 0.43 -8.34
CA ASP A 39 12.81 0.87 -9.54
C ASP A 39 13.41 0.16 -10.77
N PRO A 40 12.64 -0.73 -11.44
CA PRO A 40 13.15 -1.49 -12.58
C PRO A 40 13.55 -0.63 -13.79
N ARG A 41 13.04 0.62 -13.88
CA ARG A 41 13.40 1.54 -14.96
C ARG A 41 14.82 2.08 -14.82
N THR A 42 15.34 2.13 -13.59
CA THR A 42 16.65 2.72 -13.28
C THR A 42 17.65 1.70 -12.73
N GLY A 43 17.18 0.55 -12.23
CA GLY A 43 18.00 -0.44 -11.54
C GLY A 43 18.53 0.02 -10.19
N ARG A 44 18.02 1.14 -9.65
CA ARG A 44 18.41 1.73 -8.37
C ARG A 44 17.24 1.70 -7.39
N SER A 45 17.50 1.94 -6.10
CA SER A 45 16.44 2.13 -5.11
C SER A 45 15.42 3.16 -5.59
N ALA A 46 14.14 2.85 -5.39
CA ALA A 46 13.04 3.70 -5.80
C ALA A 46 13.13 5.06 -5.10
N VAL A 47 13.08 6.14 -5.88
CA VAL A 47 12.95 7.51 -5.35
C VAL A 47 11.46 7.80 -5.29
N THR A 48 10.90 7.80 -4.09
CA THR A 48 9.46 7.91 -3.85
C THR A 48 9.17 8.81 -2.66
N ASP A 49 7.98 9.40 -2.63
CA ASP A 49 7.46 10.16 -1.49
C ASP A 49 6.76 9.26 -0.44
N LEU A 50 6.69 7.95 -0.70
CA LEU A 50 6.01 6.98 0.14
C LEU A 50 6.93 6.40 1.22
N VAL A 51 6.37 6.17 2.41
CA VAL A 51 6.98 5.34 3.47
C VAL A 51 6.31 3.98 3.59
N ALA A 52 5.04 3.87 3.19
CA ALA A 52 4.33 2.61 3.09
C ALA A 52 3.21 2.66 2.04
N VAL A 53 2.96 1.52 1.40
CA VAL A 53 1.76 1.23 0.60
C VAL A 53 1.19 -0.09 1.10
N THR A 54 -0.08 -0.10 1.45
CA THR A 54 -0.83 -1.30 1.76
C THR A 54 -1.89 -1.52 0.69
N VAL A 55 -1.93 -2.72 0.11
CA VAL A 55 -2.91 -3.11 -0.90
C VAL A 55 -3.81 -4.20 -0.34
N VAL A 56 -5.11 -4.05 -0.58
CA VAL A 56 -6.16 -5.03 -0.30
C VAL A 56 -6.66 -5.56 -1.63
N ALA A 57 -6.65 -6.89 -1.81
CA ALA A 57 -7.11 -7.54 -3.03
C ALA A 57 -7.59 -8.98 -2.73
N PRO A 58 -8.27 -9.68 -3.66
CA PRO A 58 -8.72 -11.06 -3.42
C PRO A 58 -7.58 -12.07 -3.24
N ARG A 59 -6.41 -11.83 -3.85
CA ARG A 59 -5.28 -12.78 -3.83
C ARG A 59 -3.99 -12.13 -3.36
N LEU A 60 -3.29 -12.82 -2.45
CA LEU A 60 -2.06 -12.32 -1.82
C LEU A 60 -0.95 -12.04 -2.83
N THR A 61 -0.76 -12.92 -3.83
CA THR A 61 0.26 -12.72 -4.86
C THR A 61 0.12 -11.37 -5.55
N TRP A 62 -1.11 -10.96 -5.86
CA TRP A 62 -1.37 -9.68 -6.51
C TRP A 62 -1.26 -8.50 -5.54
N ALA A 63 -1.79 -8.63 -4.33
CA ALA A 63 -1.65 -7.60 -3.30
C ALA A 63 -0.16 -7.26 -3.06
N ASP A 64 0.69 -8.28 -2.94
CA ASP A 64 2.14 -8.13 -2.69
C ASP A 64 2.88 -7.52 -3.88
N CYS A 65 2.60 -8.02 -5.09
CA CYS A 65 3.18 -7.49 -6.32
C CYS A 65 2.79 -6.02 -6.54
N TRP A 66 1.52 -5.69 -6.31
CA TRP A 66 1.00 -4.34 -6.51
C TRP A 66 1.47 -3.38 -5.42
N ALA A 67 1.58 -3.79 -4.17
CA ALA A 67 2.17 -2.96 -3.11
C ALA A 67 3.61 -2.57 -3.46
N THR A 68 4.41 -3.52 -3.94
CA THR A 68 5.80 -3.26 -4.33
C THR A 68 5.89 -2.34 -5.56
N ALA A 69 5.09 -2.63 -6.60
CA ALA A 69 5.07 -1.81 -7.81
C ALA A 69 4.58 -0.38 -7.52
N ALA A 70 3.51 -0.23 -6.75
CA ALA A 70 2.96 1.06 -6.33
C ALA A 70 3.98 1.87 -5.52
N PHE A 71 4.70 1.24 -4.59
CA PHE A 71 5.75 1.91 -3.84
C PHE A 71 6.80 2.54 -4.76
N ALA A 72 7.23 1.80 -5.79
CA ALA A 72 8.20 2.27 -6.78
C ALA A 72 7.66 3.36 -7.72
N MET A 73 6.34 3.45 -7.94
CA MET A 73 5.70 4.48 -8.77
C MET A 73 5.57 5.84 -8.07
N GLY A 74 5.54 5.87 -6.74
CA GLY A 74 5.25 7.09 -5.98
C GLY A 74 3.76 7.39 -5.85
N SER A 75 3.38 8.16 -4.83
CA SER A 75 2.01 8.26 -4.31
C SER A 75 0.96 8.62 -5.37
N ARG A 76 1.26 9.61 -6.22
CA ARG A 76 0.31 10.16 -7.20
C ARG A 76 0.03 9.17 -8.33
N GLN A 77 1.09 8.59 -8.90
CA GLN A 77 0.95 7.63 -10.00
C GLN A 77 0.37 6.31 -9.48
N ALA A 78 0.84 5.86 -8.33
CA ALA A 78 0.37 4.65 -7.68
C ALA A 78 -1.13 4.71 -7.37
N LEU A 79 -1.62 5.79 -6.78
CA LEU A 79 -3.03 5.93 -6.44
C LEU A 79 -3.92 5.85 -7.69
N ALA A 80 -3.59 6.62 -8.73
CA ALA A 80 -4.36 6.61 -9.98
C ALA A 80 -4.35 5.24 -10.67
N TRP A 81 -3.22 4.52 -10.59
CA TRP A 81 -3.11 3.17 -11.14
C TRP A 81 -3.90 2.15 -10.33
N LEU A 82 -3.78 2.15 -9.00
CA LEU A 82 -4.49 1.22 -8.11
C LEU A 82 -6.01 1.40 -8.20
N GLU A 83 -6.50 2.64 -8.30
CA GLU A 83 -7.93 2.95 -8.56
C GLU A 83 -8.46 2.35 -9.87
N SER A 84 -7.58 2.12 -10.84
CA SER A 84 -7.98 1.55 -12.14
C SER A 84 -8.10 0.02 -12.12
N LEU A 85 -7.60 -0.64 -11.06
CA LEU A 85 -7.61 -2.10 -10.96
C LEU A 85 -8.93 -2.58 -10.33
N PRO A 86 -9.57 -3.61 -10.90
CA PRO A 86 -10.80 -4.15 -10.34
C PRO A 86 -10.53 -4.85 -9.01
N ASP A 87 -11.43 -4.67 -8.05
CA ASP A 87 -11.40 -5.29 -6.72
C ASP A 87 -10.12 -4.98 -5.91
N VAL A 88 -9.49 -3.84 -6.17
CA VAL A 88 -8.29 -3.38 -5.46
C VAL A 88 -8.60 -2.15 -4.64
N GLU A 89 -8.19 -2.18 -3.38
CA GLU A 89 -8.16 -1.00 -2.54
C GLU A 89 -6.75 -0.78 -1.98
N ALA A 90 -6.39 0.45 -1.66
CA ALA A 90 -5.08 0.74 -1.12
C ALA A 90 -5.04 1.93 -0.17
N LEU A 91 -4.11 1.86 0.78
CA LEU A 91 -3.72 2.92 1.70
C LEU A 91 -2.24 3.27 1.45
N LEU A 92 -1.97 4.53 1.18
CA LEU A 92 -0.64 5.05 0.88
C LEU A 92 -0.28 6.10 1.94
N ILE A 93 0.87 5.94 2.57
CA ILE A 93 1.38 6.88 3.58
C ILE A 93 2.67 7.49 3.05
N THR A 94 2.70 8.81 2.98
CA THR A 94 3.86 9.56 2.52
C THR A 94 4.81 9.91 3.67
N ALA A 95 6.06 10.25 3.34
CA ALA A 95 7.03 10.77 4.30
C ALA A 95 6.61 12.14 4.89
N GLY A 96 5.67 12.83 4.26
CA GLY A 96 5.08 14.08 4.75
C GLY A 96 3.86 13.89 5.65
N ASP A 97 3.64 12.68 6.18
CA ASP A 97 2.48 12.31 7.01
C ASP A 97 1.12 12.47 6.30
N GLU A 98 1.13 12.56 4.97
CA GLU A 98 -0.10 12.54 4.17
C GLU A 98 -0.55 11.09 3.96
N VAL A 99 -1.83 10.83 4.25
CA VAL A 99 -2.50 9.57 3.96
C VAL A 99 -3.37 9.72 2.72
N ARG A 100 -3.17 8.86 1.73
CA ARG A 100 -4.01 8.74 0.54
C ARG A 100 -4.62 7.36 0.47
N CYS A 101 -5.81 7.24 -0.10
CA CYS A 101 -6.46 5.95 -0.28
C CYS A 101 -7.32 5.92 -1.53
N THR A 102 -7.56 4.71 -2.02
CA THR A 102 -8.58 4.46 -3.04
C THR A 102 -9.98 4.69 -2.47
N GLY A 103 -10.93 5.08 -3.32
CA GLY A 103 -12.27 5.49 -2.91
C GLY A 103 -13.07 4.39 -2.21
N GLY A 104 -12.87 3.11 -2.56
CA GLY A 104 -13.59 1.99 -1.97
C GLY A 104 -12.99 1.49 -0.65
N LEU A 105 -11.78 1.95 -0.26
CA LEU A 105 -11.11 1.49 0.96
C LEU A 105 -11.97 1.75 2.20
N ALA A 106 -12.72 2.85 2.22
CA ALA A 106 -13.63 3.18 3.33
C ALA A 106 -14.63 2.06 3.65
N GLY A 107 -15.10 1.33 2.63
CA GLY A 107 -15.99 0.18 2.81
C GLY A 107 -15.32 -1.06 3.41
N ARG A 108 -13.99 -1.03 3.59
CA ARG A 108 -13.18 -2.10 4.19
C ARG A 108 -12.62 -1.71 5.55
N LEU A 109 -12.81 -0.49 6.03
CA LEU A 109 -12.32 -0.07 7.34
C LEU A 109 -13.26 -0.53 8.46
N GLY A 110 -12.71 -0.84 9.63
CA GLY A 110 -13.45 -1.30 10.81
C GLY A 110 -12.90 -0.73 12.11
#